data_AF-A0A375JDS9-F1
#
_entry.id   AF-A0A375JDS9-F1
#
_cell.length_a   1.000
_cell.length_b   1.000
_cell.length_c   1.000
_cell.angle_alpha   90.00
_cell.angle_beta   90.00
_cell.angle_gamma   90.00
#
_symmetry.space_group_name_H-M   'P 1'
#
loop_
_entity.id
_entity.type
_entity.pdbx_description
1 polymer ?
#
loop_
_entity_poly.entity_id
_entity_poly.type
_entity_poly.pdbx_seq_one_letter_code
_entity_poly.pdbx_strand_id
1 'polypeptide(L)'
;MRFTRLGRHDPIDFNARRQAAFARKQQRERDRYPLFAEHVAAEQHCADEELARRQRRSDRLETTMRGIHARVWREKRAVYFSLTTDQRADIRTKWLAWTGPTTALYFAYIVDTVSGEAAQRAEASRAHALAIRRRVLATLPEQTALEIA
;
A
#
# COMPACT_ATOMS: atom_id res chain seq x y z
N MET A 1 -4.33 -12.87 22.20
CA MET A 1 -4.94 -11.98 21.18
C MET A 1 -5.12 -12.78 19.90
N ARG A 2 -6.22 -12.58 19.17
CA ARG A 2 -6.58 -13.33 17.95
C ARG A 2 -5.84 -12.76 16.73
N PHE A 3 -4.97 -13.51 16.07
CA PHE A 3 -4.30 -13.09 14.84
C PHE A 3 -4.32 -14.21 13.80
N THR A 4 -4.60 -13.87 12.55
CA THR A 4 -4.54 -14.82 11.44
C THR A 4 -3.08 -15.21 11.21
N ARG A 5 -2.81 -16.51 11.16
CA ARG A 5 -1.47 -17.03 10.81
C ARG A 5 -1.16 -16.70 9.35
N LEU A 6 0.01 -16.13 9.12
CA LEU A 6 0.52 -15.94 7.76
C LEU A 6 0.96 -17.28 7.17
N GLY A 7 0.48 -17.57 5.96
CA GLY A 7 0.83 -18.78 5.21
C GLY A 7 2.28 -18.79 4.71
N ARG A 8 2.69 -19.92 4.13
CA ARG A 8 3.94 -20.00 3.38
C ARG A 8 3.78 -19.17 2.09
N HIS A 9 4.83 -18.46 1.70
CA HIS A 9 4.87 -17.79 0.41
C HIS A 9 5.31 -18.81 -0.63
N ASP A 10 4.45 -19.06 -1.62
CA ASP A 10 4.72 -20.03 -2.67
C ASP A 10 5.15 -19.32 -3.97
N PRO A 11 5.98 -19.97 -4.80
CA PRO A 11 6.34 -19.45 -6.10
C PRO A 11 5.12 -19.17 -7.00
N ILE A 12 5.28 -18.22 -7.92
CA ILE A 12 4.25 -17.89 -8.90
C ILE A 12 4.04 -19.09 -9.82
N ASP A 13 2.82 -19.61 -9.81
CA ASP A 13 2.34 -20.52 -10.84
C ASP A 13 2.19 -19.77 -12.17
N PHE A 14 3.15 -19.95 -13.09
CA PHE A 14 3.09 -19.40 -14.45
C PHE A 14 2.75 -20.48 -15.48
N ASN A 15 1.58 -21.08 -15.29
CA ASN A 15 1.01 -22.12 -16.15
C ASN A 15 0.82 -21.69 -17.62
N ALA A 16 0.53 -22.69 -18.46
CA ALA A 16 0.33 -22.54 -19.91
C ALA A 16 -0.67 -21.43 -20.29
N ARG A 17 -1.76 -21.26 -19.52
CA ARG A 17 -2.74 -20.19 -19.77
C ARG A 17 -2.11 -18.80 -19.61
N ARG A 18 -1.27 -18.61 -18.59
CA ARG A 18 -0.58 -17.34 -18.33
C ARG A 18 0.52 -17.09 -19.35
N GLN A 19 1.25 -18.12 -19.77
CA GLN A 19 2.24 -18.02 -20.86
C GLN A 19 1.58 -17.61 -22.18
N ALA A 20 0.46 -18.25 -22.55
CA ALA A 20 -0.28 -17.88 -23.76
C ALA A 20 -0.83 -16.44 -23.68
N ALA A 21 -1.26 -15.98 -22.50
CA ALA A 21 -1.69 -14.59 -22.31
C ALA A 21 -0.53 -13.60 -22.48
N PHE A 22 0.67 -13.97 -22.03
CA PHE A 22 1.89 -13.18 -22.23
C PHE A 22 2.29 -13.11 -23.71
N ALA A 23 2.27 -14.24 -24.42
CA ALA A 23 2.52 -14.27 -25.87
C ALA A 23 1.52 -13.39 -26.65
N ARG A 24 0.23 -13.45 -26.31
CA ARG A 24 -0.79 -12.55 -26.92
C ARG A 24 -0.54 -11.08 -26.61
N LYS A 25 -0.03 -10.75 -25.41
CA LYS A 25 0.37 -9.37 -25.08
C LYS A 25 1.52 -8.93 -25.98
N GLN A 26 2.56 -9.75 -26.13
CA GLN A 26 3.70 -9.45 -26.99
C GLN A 26 3.28 -9.27 -28.45
N GLN A 27 2.38 -10.12 -28.96
CA GLN A 27 1.82 -9.97 -30.30
C GLN A 27 1.13 -8.60 -30.47
N ARG A 28 0.24 -8.23 -29.55
CA ARG A 28 -0.44 -6.92 -29.61
C ARG A 28 0.53 -5.73 -29.56
N GLU A 29 1.65 -5.86 -28.86
CA GLU A 29 2.68 -4.82 -28.81
C GLU A 29 3.40 -4.67 -30.16
N ARG A 30 3.68 -5.78 -30.85
CA ARG A 30 4.25 -5.76 -32.22
C ARG A 30 3.25 -5.20 -33.23
N ASP A 31 2.00 -5.64 -33.16
CA ASP A 31 0.93 -5.21 -34.07
C ASP A 31 0.63 -3.71 -33.97
N ARG A 32 0.91 -3.11 -32.80
CA ARG A 32 0.74 -1.68 -32.57
C ARG A 32 1.70 -0.83 -33.40
N TYR A 33 2.89 -1.36 -33.71
CA TYR A 33 3.96 -0.67 -34.42
C TYR A 33 4.45 -1.52 -35.59
N PRO A 34 3.63 -1.73 -36.64
CA PRO A 34 3.92 -2.70 -37.70
C PRO A 34 5.23 -2.41 -38.45
N LEU A 35 5.58 -1.13 -38.64
CA LEU A 35 6.85 -0.72 -39.27
C LEU A 35 8.08 -1.03 -38.40
N PHE A 36 7.89 -1.26 -37.10
CA PHE A 36 8.94 -1.55 -36.13
C PHE A 36 8.75 -2.92 -35.47
N ALA A 37 7.93 -3.81 -36.04
CA ALA A 37 7.56 -5.07 -35.40
C ALA A 37 8.79 -5.92 -35.01
N GLU A 38 9.80 -5.97 -35.89
CA GLU A 38 11.07 -6.66 -35.63
C GLU A 38 11.89 -6.00 -34.52
N HIS A 39 11.93 -4.67 -34.48
CA HIS A 39 12.63 -3.93 -33.41
C HIS A 39 11.93 -4.16 -32.06
N VAL A 40 10.60 -4.12 -32.03
CA VAL A 40 9.81 -4.41 -30.82
C VAL A 40 10.02 -5.86 -30.38
N ALA A 41 10.04 -6.82 -31.32
CA ALA A 41 10.30 -8.23 -31.01
C ALA A 41 11.71 -8.43 -30.42
N ALA A 42 12.72 -7.72 -30.93
CA ALA A 42 14.09 -7.80 -30.43
C ALA A 42 14.25 -7.30 -28.98
N GLU A 43 13.42 -6.34 -28.55
CA GLU A 43 13.40 -5.84 -27.17
C GLU A 43 12.54 -6.69 -26.22
N GLN A 44 11.71 -7.59 -26.75
CA GLN A 44 10.81 -8.43 -25.94
C GLN A 44 11.56 -9.58 -25.26
N HIS A 45 11.39 -9.68 -23.95
CA HIS A 45 11.97 -10.75 -23.14
C HIS A 45 11.17 -12.05 -23.24
N CYS A 46 11.82 -13.19 -22.97
CA CYS A 46 11.18 -14.50 -23.09
C CYS A 46 10.24 -14.82 -21.91
N ALA A 47 9.49 -15.91 -22.01
CA ALA A 47 8.55 -16.34 -20.97
C ALA A 47 9.24 -16.64 -19.63
N ASP A 48 10.45 -17.23 -19.66
CA ASP A 48 11.21 -17.55 -18.46
C ASP A 48 11.75 -16.30 -17.78
N GLU A 49 12.20 -15.32 -18.56
CA GLU A 49 12.61 -14.02 -18.05
C GLU A 49 11.43 -13.27 -17.42
N GLU A 50 10.24 -13.35 -18.01
CA GLU A 50 9.01 -12.78 -17.43
C GLU A 50 8.66 -13.46 -16.11
N LEU A 51 8.72 -14.79 -16.04
CA LEU A 51 8.48 -15.54 -14.82
C LEU A 51 9.47 -15.11 -13.73
N ALA A 52 10.76 -15.08 -14.04
CA ALA A 52 11.80 -14.66 -13.10
C ALA A 52 11.58 -13.22 -12.61
N ARG A 53 11.18 -12.29 -13.49
CA ARG A 53 10.84 -10.91 -13.11
C ARG A 53 9.65 -10.85 -12.16
N ARG A 54 8.58 -11.60 -12.46
CA ARG A 54 7.39 -11.64 -11.61
C ARG A 54 7.70 -12.27 -10.25
N GLN A 55 8.49 -13.35 -10.22
CA GLN A 55 8.91 -14.01 -8.99
C GLN A 55 9.67 -13.04 -8.09
N ARG A 56 10.72 -12.38 -8.61
CA ARG A 56 11.48 -11.37 -7.85
C ARG A 56 10.59 -10.27 -7.27
N ARG A 57 9.60 -9.81 -8.03
CA ARG A 57 8.63 -8.81 -7.56
C ARG A 57 7.73 -9.35 -6.45
N SER A 58 7.25 -10.59 -6.58
CA SER A 58 6.45 -11.28 -5.57
C SER A 58 7.23 -11.45 -4.26
N ASP A 59 8.45 -11.98 -4.33
CA ASP A 59 9.31 -12.20 -3.17
C ASP A 59 9.63 -10.90 -2.43
N ARG A 60 9.95 -9.84 -3.18
CA ARG A 60 10.21 -8.51 -2.62
C ARG A 60 8.98 -7.94 -1.93
N LEU A 61 7.80 -8.08 -2.55
CA LEU A 61 6.55 -7.62 -1.95
C LEU A 61 6.25 -8.38 -0.66
N GLU A 62 6.36 -9.71 -0.67
CA GLU A 62 6.14 -10.55 0.51
C GLU A 62 7.07 -10.14 1.65
N THR A 63 8.37 -10.02 1.37
CA THR A 63 9.38 -9.62 2.36
C THR A 63 9.07 -8.23 2.93
N THR A 64 8.73 -7.28 2.07
CA THR A 64 8.39 -5.91 2.46
C THR A 64 7.15 -5.89 3.35
N MET A 65 6.09 -6.60 2.97
CA MET A 65 4.85 -6.67 3.73
C MET A 65 5.04 -7.34 5.08
N ARG A 66 5.77 -8.46 5.15
CA ARG A 66 6.13 -9.11 6.42
C ARG A 66 6.92 -8.17 7.32
N GLY A 67 7.87 -7.43 6.76
CA GLY A 67 8.64 -6.41 7.48
C GLY A 67 7.74 -5.31 8.06
N ILE A 68 6.79 -4.80 7.26
CA ILE A 68 5.80 -3.81 7.70
C ILE A 68 4.94 -4.37 8.85
N HIS A 69 4.37 -5.56 8.69
CA HIS A 69 3.55 -6.19 9.72
C HIS A 69 4.33 -6.39 11.03
N ALA A 70 5.56 -6.90 10.96
CA ALA A 70 6.39 -7.13 12.14
C ALA A 70 6.81 -5.83 12.83
N ARG A 71 7.10 -4.77 12.06
CA ARG A 71 7.42 -3.44 12.59
C ARG A 71 6.22 -2.86 13.33
N VAL A 72 5.07 -2.77 12.66
CA VAL A 72 3.82 -2.22 13.22
C VAL A 72 3.39 -3.01 14.46
N TRP A 73 3.49 -4.34 14.42
CA TRP A 73 3.20 -5.17 15.58
C TRP A 73 4.07 -4.79 16.79
N ARG A 74 5.39 -4.73 16.63
CA ARG A 74 6.30 -4.39 17.73
C ARG A 74 6.02 -3.01 18.31
N GLU A 75 5.86 -2.03 17.43
CA GLU A 75 5.54 -0.64 17.81
C GLU A 75 4.23 -0.56 18.59
N LYS A 76 3.14 -1.06 18.02
CA LYS A 76 1.80 -0.90 18.63
C LYS A 76 1.56 -1.84 19.78
N ARG A 77 2.29 -2.95 19.87
CA ARG A 77 2.35 -3.75 21.11
C ARG A 77 3.00 -2.96 22.24
N ALA A 78 4.08 -2.21 21.98
CA ALA A 78 4.70 -1.38 23.01
C ALA A 78 3.73 -0.30 23.52
N VAL A 79 3.06 0.41 22.60
CA VAL A 79 2.00 1.38 22.94
C VAL A 79 0.89 0.71 23.74
N TYR A 80 0.35 -0.43 23.27
CA TYR A 80 -0.70 -1.15 24.00
C TYR A 80 -0.32 -1.44 25.46
N PHE A 81 0.92 -1.85 25.73
CA PHE A 81 1.35 -2.17 27.09
C PHE A 81 1.66 -0.94 27.95
N SER A 82 1.89 0.24 27.36
CA SER A 82 2.04 1.50 28.11
C SER A 82 0.70 2.16 28.49
N LEU A 83 -0.43 1.70 27.92
CA LEU A 83 -1.75 2.23 28.23
C LEU A 83 -2.28 1.76 29.59
N THR A 84 -3.27 2.49 30.10
CA THR A 84 -4.01 2.14 31.32
C THR A 84 -4.71 0.79 31.20
N THR A 85 -5.04 0.17 32.33
CA THR A 85 -5.75 -1.11 32.35
C THR A 85 -7.11 -1.03 31.64
N ASP A 86 -7.84 0.07 31.80
CA ASP A 86 -9.16 0.26 31.17
C ASP A 86 -9.04 0.38 29.65
N GLN A 87 -8.08 1.16 29.14
CA GLN A 87 -7.83 1.25 27.70
C GLN A 87 -7.40 -0.10 27.11
N ARG A 88 -6.58 -0.86 27.82
CA ARG A 88 -6.16 -2.21 27.38
C ARG A 88 -7.34 -3.19 27.35
N ALA A 89 -8.29 -3.06 28.27
CA ALA A 89 -9.51 -3.84 28.30
C ALA A 89 -10.43 -3.46 27.12
N ASP A 90 -10.63 -2.17 26.87
CA ASP A 90 -11.41 -1.68 25.73
C ASP A 90 -10.86 -2.16 24.39
N ILE A 91 -9.54 -2.04 24.17
CA ILE A 91 -8.87 -2.56 22.97
C ILE A 91 -9.08 -4.07 22.83
N ARG A 92 -8.99 -4.82 23.92
CA ARG A 92 -9.19 -6.28 23.90
C ARG A 92 -10.62 -6.63 23.49
N THR A 93 -11.61 -5.95 24.07
CA THR A 93 -13.03 -6.12 23.73
C THR A 93 -13.28 -5.83 22.26
N LYS A 94 -12.81 -4.67 21.77
CA LYS A 94 -12.91 -4.30 20.35
C LYS A 94 -12.22 -5.31 19.43
N TRP A 95 -11.05 -5.80 19.81
CA TRP A 95 -10.30 -6.77 18.99
C TRP A 95 -10.98 -8.15 18.91
N LEU A 96 -11.61 -8.60 19.99
CA LEU A 96 -12.37 -9.84 20.00
C LEU A 96 -13.66 -9.73 19.17
N ALA A 97 -14.32 -8.57 19.20
CA ALA A 97 -15.52 -8.28 18.41
C ALA A 97 -15.22 -7.93 16.94
N TRP A 98 -13.96 -7.74 16.55
CA TRP A 98 -13.56 -7.34 15.21
C TRP A 98 -14.01 -8.35 14.14
N THR A 99 -14.54 -7.87 13.01
CA THR A 99 -14.99 -8.73 11.89
C THR A 99 -14.08 -8.69 10.67
N GLY A 100 -13.14 -7.75 10.63
CA GLY A 100 -12.19 -7.60 9.53
C GLY A 100 -10.95 -8.51 9.67
N PRO A 101 -9.93 -8.30 8.80
CA PRO A 101 -8.70 -9.06 8.86
C PRO A 101 -8.00 -8.90 10.20
N THR A 102 -7.58 -10.02 10.81
CA THR A 102 -6.92 -10.01 12.12
C THR A 102 -5.40 -9.89 11.97
N THR A 103 -4.96 -8.81 11.33
CA THR A 103 -3.54 -8.52 11.09
C THR A 103 -3.03 -7.43 12.03
N ALA A 104 -1.70 -7.29 12.12
CA ALA A 104 -1.07 -6.24 12.92
C ALA A 104 -1.50 -4.81 12.54
N LEU A 105 -1.84 -4.56 11.26
CA LEU A 105 -2.26 -3.24 10.79
C LEU A 105 -3.64 -2.85 11.34
N TYR A 106 -4.58 -3.80 11.40
CA TYR A 106 -5.90 -3.55 11.96
C TYR A 106 -5.88 -3.49 13.48
N PHE A 107 -5.01 -4.29 14.12
CA PHE A 107 -4.77 -4.14 15.55
C PHE A 107 -4.22 -2.75 15.88
N ALA A 108 -3.25 -2.27 15.10
CA ALA A 108 -2.69 -0.92 15.22
C ALA A 108 -3.76 0.16 15.13
N TYR A 109 -4.68 0.05 14.18
CA TYR A 109 -5.81 0.98 14.05
C TYR A 109 -6.64 1.10 15.34
N ILE A 110 -6.97 -0.02 15.98
CA ILE A 110 -7.71 0.00 17.24
C ILE A 110 -6.88 0.64 18.36
N VAL A 111 -5.60 0.27 18.47
CA VAL A 111 -4.69 0.85 19.47
C VAL A 111 -4.57 2.36 19.29
N ASP A 112 -4.38 2.83 18.06
CA ASP A 112 -4.25 4.25 17.74
C ASP A 112 -5.52 5.04 18.03
N THR A 113 -6.69 4.40 17.85
CA THR A 113 -7.98 5.01 18.12
C THR A 113 -8.20 5.19 19.62
N VAL A 114 -7.93 4.14 20.41
CA VAL A 114 -8.16 4.16 21.87
C VAL A 114 -7.08 4.95 22.63
N SER A 115 -5.84 4.96 22.13
CA SER A 115 -4.75 5.78 22.69
C SER A 115 -4.91 7.28 22.40
N GLY A 116 -5.73 7.65 21.41
CA GLY A 116 -5.85 9.03 20.93
C GLY A 116 -4.78 9.45 19.93
N GLU A 117 -3.78 8.60 19.63
CA GLU A 117 -2.74 8.89 18.63
C GLU A 117 -3.33 9.16 17.24
N ALA A 118 -4.41 8.47 16.86
CA ALA A 118 -5.11 8.72 15.60
C ALA A 118 -5.64 10.16 15.51
N ALA A 119 -6.26 10.65 16.58
CA ALA A 119 -6.81 12.00 16.64
C ALA A 119 -5.69 13.06 16.60
N GLN A 120 -4.58 12.82 17.31
CA GLN A 120 -3.40 13.69 17.30
C GLN A 120 -2.79 13.78 15.91
N ARG A 121 -2.62 12.65 15.21
CA ARG A 121 -2.12 12.63 13.82
C ARG A 121 -3.04 13.38 12.87
N ALA A 122 -4.36 13.23 13.02
CA ALA A 122 -5.33 13.93 12.20
C ALA A 122 -5.28 15.45 12.41
N GLU A 123 -5.12 15.91 13.66
CA GLU A 123 -4.96 17.33 13.98
C GLU A 123 -3.68 17.91 13.39
N ALA A 124 -2.55 17.22 13.57
CA ALA A 124 -1.28 17.63 12.98
C ALA A 124 -1.36 17.72 11.44
N SER A 125 -2.04 16.77 10.79
CA SER A 125 -2.25 16.79 9.34
C SER A 125 -3.12 17.98 8.90
N ARG A 126 -4.18 18.31 9.65
CA ARG A 126 -5.02 19.47 9.36
C ARG A 126 -4.23 20.77 9.50
N ALA A 127 -3.47 20.91 10.58
CA ALA A 127 -2.62 22.07 10.81
C ALA A 127 -1.59 22.25 9.68
N HIS A 128 -0.97 21.16 9.24
CA HIS A 128 -0.01 21.18 8.14
C HIS A 128 -0.67 21.60 6.80
N ALA A 129 -1.83 21.04 6.48
CA ALA A 129 -2.57 21.41 5.28
C ALA A 129 -2.99 22.89 5.28
N LEU A 130 -3.42 23.41 6.43
CA LEU A 130 -3.74 24.84 6.58
C LEU A 130 -2.51 25.74 6.37
N ALA A 131 -1.35 25.34 6.89
CA ALA A 131 -0.10 26.08 6.69
C ALA A 131 0.29 26.14 5.20
N ILE A 132 0.21 25.01 4.49
CA ILE A 132 0.45 24.96 3.03
C ILE A 132 -0.55 25.87 2.31
N ARG A 133 -1.85 25.75 2.63
CA ARG A 133 -2.90 26.54 1.98
C ARG A 133 -2.67 28.05 2.16
N ARG A 134 -2.32 28.49 3.38
CA ARG A 134 -1.99 29.90 3.66
C ARG A 134 -0.82 30.38 2.82
N ARG A 135 0.25 29.57 2.73
CA ARG A 135 1.42 29.89 1.90
C ARG A 135 1.05 30.02 0.43
N VAL A 136 0.28 29.08 -0.12
CA VAL A 136 -0.14 29.10 -1.53
C VAL A 136 -1.01 30.33 -1.82
N LEU A 137 -1.98 30.63 -0.96
CA LEU A 137 -2.82 31.83 -1.10
C LEU A 137 -2.02 33.13 -1.07
N ALA A 138 -1.00 33.23 -0.21
CA ALA A 138 -0.14 34.41 -0.17
C ALA A 138 0.75 34.59 -1.42
N THR A 139 0.96 33.53 -2.19
CA THR A 139 1.78 33.56 -3.42
C THR A 139 0.95 33.67 -4.71
N LEU A 140 -0.37 33.58 -4.62
CA LEU A 140 -1.25 33.71 -5.77
C LEU A 140 -1.35 35.21 -6.14
N PRO A 141 -1.07 35.59 -7.40
CA PRO A 141 -1.26 36.97 -7.84
C PRO A 141 -2.75 37.34 -7.72
N GLU A 142 -3.04 38.56 -7.28
CA GLU A 142 -4.40 39.10 -7.31
C GLU A 142 -4.90 39.04 -8.75
N GLN A 143 -6.03 38.35 -8.95
CA GLN A 143 -6.69 38.29 -10.23
C GLN A 143 -7.32 39.67 -10.45
N THR A 144 -6.61 40.58 -11.12
CA THR A 144 -7.13 41.89 -11.48
C THR A 144 -8.41 41.68 -12.27
N ALA A 145 -9.52 42.25 -11.79
CA ALA A 145 -10.81 42.14 -12.46
C ALA A 145 -10.63 42.57 -13.93
N LEU A 146 -10.97 41.68 -14.85
CA LEU A 146 -11.09 42.03 -16.26
C LEU A 146 -12.27 43.00 -16.36
N GLU A 147 -11.97 44.29 -16.37
CA GLU A 147 -12.92 45.32 -16.79
C GLU A 147 -13.24 45.06 -18.26
N ILE A 148 -14.39 44.44 -18.50
CA ILE A 148 -15.02 44.38 -19.82
C ILE A 148 -15.65 45.77 -20.03
N ALA A 149 -14.97 46.60 -20.83
CA ALA A 149 -15.52 47.85 -21.37
C ALA A 149 -16.35 47.60 -22.63
#